data_AF-A0A9D4KSX1-F1
#
_entry.id   AF-A0A9D4KSX1-F1
#
_cell.length_a   1.000
_cell.length_b   1.000
_cell.length_c   1.000
_cell.angle_alpha   90.00
_cell.angle_beta   90.00
_cell.angle_gamma   90.00
#
_symmetry.space_group_name_H-M   'P 1'
#
loop_
_entity.id
_entity.type
_entity.pdbx_description
1 polymer ?
#
loop_
_entity_poly.entity_id
_entity_poly.type
_entity_poly.pdbx_seq_one_letter_code
_entity_poly.pdbx_strand_id
1 'polypeptide(L)' 'MKSNGYRLVDDVTKPTQGLINRLLLHPNIDSAWYSNGAVYGKTVADERIKFDIYDNVNDAIESFRQYRRNGGSGQ' A
#
# COMPACT_ATOMS: atom_id res chain seq x y z
N MET A 1 0.53 -27.04 30.01
CA MET A 1 0.76 -26.79 28.56
C MET A 1 0.53 -25.31 28.31
N LYS A 2 1.56 -24.55 27.94
CA LYS A 2 1.43 -23.12 27.64
C LYS A 2 0.71 -22.98 26.30
N SER A 3 -0.51 -22.47 26.31
CA SER A 3 -1.18 -22.02 25.10
C SER A 3 -0.40 -20.83 24.56
N ASN A 4 0.49 -21.06 23.60
CA ASN A 4 1.00 -20.00 22.75
C ASN A 4 -0.17 -19.57 21.87
N GLY A 5 -0.97 -18.63 22.37
CA GLY A 5 -1.96 -17.94 21.56
C GLY A 5 -1.22 -17.22 20.45
N TYR A 6 -1.17 -17.84 19.27
CA TYR A 6 -0.73 -17.19 18.05
C TYR A 6 -1.60 -15.93 17.88
N ARG A 7 -1.04 -14.77 18.17
CA ARG A 7 -1.70 -13.49 17.88
C ARG A 7 -1.73 -13.34 16.37
N LEU A 8 -2.80 -13.81 15.74
CA LEU A 8 -3.11 -13.58 14.32
C LEU A 8 -2.92 -12.11 13.90
N VAL A 9 -3.05 -11.19 14.87
CA VAL A 9 -2.77 -9.75 14.71
C VAL A 9 -1.31 -9.48 14.33
N ASP A 10 -0.33 -10.17 14.88
CA ASP A 10 1.09 -9.87 14.64
C ASP A 10 1.54 -10.22 13.21
N ASP A 11 1.08 -11.34 12.67
CA ASP A 11 1.59 -11.84 11.39
C ASP A 11 0.97 -11.15 10.16
N VAL A 12 -0.27 -10.69 10.26
CA VAL A 12 -0.93 -9.91 9.18
C VAL A 12 -0.54 -8.43 9.25
N THR A 13 -0.28 -7.90 10.44
CA THR A 13 0.03 -6.47 10.61
C THR A 13 1.48 -6.12 10.23
N LYS A 14 2.44 -7.04 10.43
CA LYS A 14 3.86 -6.78 10.10
C LYS A 14 4.10 -6.48 8.62
N PRO A 15 3.59 -7.26 7.65
CA PRO A 15 3.73 -6.94 6.23
C PRO A 15 3.04 -5.62 5.86
N THR A 16 1.85 -5.36 6.40
CA THR A 16 1.11 -4.11 6.18
C THR A 16 1.89 -2.90 6.68
N GLN A 17 2.43 -2.97 7.91
CA GLN A 17 3.27 -1.92 8.47
C GLN A 17 4.56 -1.75 7.67
N GLY A 18 5.17 -2.84 7.22
CA GLY A 18 6.35 -2.81 6.36
C GLY A 18 6.08 -2.14 5.02
N LEU A 19 4.91 -2.37 4.41
CA LEU A 19 4.49 -1.66 3.21
C LEU A 19 4.27 -0.16 3.49
N ILE A 20 3.54 0.20 4.55
CA ILE A 20 3.32 1.61 4.91
C ILE A 20 4.66 2.34 5.10
N ASN A 21 5.61 1.73 5.82
CA ASN A 21 6.93 2.33 6.01
C ASN A 21 7.69 2.50 4.68
N ARG A 22 7.63 1.51 3.78
CA ARG A 22 8.22 1.61 2.42
C ARG A 22 7.59 2.75 1.62
N LEU A 23 6.27 2.90 1.68
CA LEU A 23 5.55 3.98 1.01
C LEU A 23 5.95 5.35 1.56
N LEU A 24 6.00 5.52 2.88
CA LEU A 24 6.38 6.79 3.51
C LEU A 24 7.85 7.21 3.25
N LEU A 25 8.72 6.26 2.94
CA LEU A 25 10.11 6.55 2.55
C LEU A 25 10.28 6.84 1.04
N HIS A 26 9.22 6.66 0.25
CA HIS A 26 9.29 6.79 -1.20
C HIS A 26 9.11 8.24 -1.64
N PRO A 27 10.00 8.81 -2.48
CA PRO A 27 10.00 10.24 -2.80
C PRO A 27 8.76 10.72 -3.56
N ASN A 28 8.04 9.81 -4.22
CA ASN A 28 6.82 10.12 -4.97
C ASN A 28 5.53 9.95 -4.13
N ILE A 29 5.64 9.58 -2.85
CA ILE A 29 4.51 9.38 -1.93
C ILE A 29 4.47 10.52 -0.92
N ASP A 30 3.31 11.13 -0.76
CA ASP A 30 3.02 12.21 0.19
C ASP A 30 2.46 11.65 1.51
N SER A 31 1.58 10.66 1.44
CA SER A 31 1.03 9.98 2.62
C SER A 31 0.63 8.54 2.34
N ALA A 32 0.61 7.70 3.37
CA ALA A 32 0.19 6.30 3.29
C ALA A 32 -0.64 5.90 4.51
N TRP A 33 -1.68 5.10 4.32
CA TRP A 33 -2.58 4.65 5.39
C TRP A 33 -3.21 3.30 5.08
N TYR A 34 -3.68 2.62 6.13
CA TYR A 34 -4.49 1.42 6.02
C TYR A 34 -5.97 1.76 6.20
N SER A 35 -6.83 1.25 5.32
CA SER A 35 -8.28 1.40 5.41
C SER A 35 -8.96 0.21 4.74
N ASN A 36 -10.05 -0.32 5.31
CA ASN A 36 -10.88 -1.36 4.69
C ASN A 36 -10.11 -2.58 4.14
N GLY A 37 -9.11 -3.08 4.88
CA GLY A 37 -8.36 -4.27 4.44
C GLY A 37 -7.23 -3.98 3.45
N ALA A 38 -7.00 -2.73 3.07
CA ALA A 38 -6.03 -2.36 2.03
C ALA A 38 -5.10 -1.23 2.48
N VAL A 39 -3.88 -1.24 1.94
CA VAL A 39 -2.95 -0.12 2.06
C VAL A 39 -3.17 0.83 0.89
N TYR A 40 -3.26 2.12 1.20
CA TYR A 40 -3.35 3.19 0.22
C TYR A 40 -2.16 4.12 0.37
N GLY A 41 -1.72 4.65 -0.76
CA GLY A 41 -0.76 5.76 -0.82
C GLY A 41 -1.33 6.89 -1.66
N LYS A 42 -1.06 8.12 -1.23
CA LYS A 42 -1.31 9.34 -1.98
C LYS A 42 0.02 9.81 -2.56
N THR A 43 0.10 9.99 -3.87
CA THR A 43 1.31 10.52 -4.52
C THR A 43 1.37 12.04 -4.35
N VAL A 44 2.57 12.60 -4.56
CA VAL A 44 2.77 14.07 -4.63
C VAL A 44 1.97 14.74 -5.74
N ALA A 45 1.45 13.97 -6.71
CA ALA A 45 0.57 14.43 -7.77
C ALA A 45 -0.93 14.31 -7.41
N ASP A 46 -1.26 14.14 -6.12
CA ASP A 46 -2.62 13.97 -5.60
C ASP A 46 -3.32 12.68 -6.09
N GLU A 47 -2.55 11.69 -6.56
CA GLU A 47 -3.09 10.41 -7.03
C GLU A 47 -3.26 9.43 -5.86
N ARG A 48 -4.46 8.87 -5.69
CA ARG A 48 -4.69 7.81 -4.70
C ARG A 48 -4.53 6.44 -5.34
N ILE A 49 -3.63 5.63 -4.78
CA ILE A 49 -3.29 4.31 -5.30
C ILE A 49 -3.49 3.28 -4.19
N LYS A 50 -4.12 2.15 -4.52
CA LYS A 50 -4.19 0.98 -3.65
C LYS A 50 -2.98 0.09 -3.93
N PHE A 51 -2.33 -0.39 -2.87
CA PHE A 51 -1.16 -1.25 -2.96
C PHE A 51 -1.45 -2.63 -2.36
N ASP A 52 -0.98 -3.68 -3.03
CA ASP A 52 -0.81 -5.00 -2.46
C ASP A 52 0.48 -5.05 -1.61
N ILE A 53 0.49 -5.91 -0.58
CA ILE A 53 1.61 -6.04 0.36
C ILE A 53 2.95 -6.39 -0.32
N TYR A 54 2.89 -7.02 -1.50
CA TYR A 54 4.06 -7.42 -2.28
C TYR A 54 4.38 -6.50 -3.45
N ASP A 55 3.63 -5.41 -3.63
CA ASP A 55 3.87 -4.49 -4.74
C ASP A 55 5.25 -3.84 -4.65
N ASN A 56 5.89 -3.71 -5.82
CA ASN A 56 6.93 -2.72 -6.01
C ASN A 56 6.27 -1.34 -6.16
N VAL A 57 6.68 -0.39 -5.33
CA VAL A 57 6.06 0.93 -5.27
C VAL A 57 6.18 1.69 -6.60
N ASN A 58 7.31 1.59 -7.30
CA ASN A 58 7.50 2.28 -8.59
C ASN A 58 6.61 1.67 -9.67
N ASP A 59 6.63 0.35 -9.79
CA ASP A 59 5.84 -0.37 -10.81
C ASP A 59 4.34 -0.13 -10.62
N ALA A 60 3.87 -0.08 -9.37
CA ALA A 60 2.49 0.23 -9.04
C ALA A 60 2.09 1.68 -9.44
N ILE A 61 2.97 2.66 -9.19
CA ILE A 61 2.75 4.06 -9.60
C ILE A 61 2.73 4.17 -11.12
N GLU A 62 3.66 3.53 -11.82
CA GLU A 62 3.73 3.56 -13.29
C GLU A 62 2.51 2.89 -13.93
N SER A 63 2.12 1.72 -13.41
CA SER A 63 0.95 0.98 -13.87
C SER A 63 -0.34 1.79 -13.67
N PHE A 64 -0.50 2.45 -12.52
CA PHE A 64 -1.64 3.32 -12.25
C PHE A 64 -1.71 4.49 -13.26
N ARG A 65 -0.58 5.14 -13.53
CA ARG A 65 -0.52 6.26 -14.48
C ARG A 65 -0.82 5.81 -15.90
N GLN A 66 -0.31 4.65 -16.31
CA GLN A 66 -0.61 4.08 -17.61
C GLN A 66 -2.10 3.75 -17.75
N TYR A 67 -2.70 3.13 -16.72
CA TYR A 67 -4.13 2.84 -16.69
C TYR A 67 -4.98 4.10 -16.84
N ARG A 68 -4.66 5.17 -16.10
CA ARG A 68 -5.36 6.46 -16.20
C ARG A 68 -5.21 7.10 -17.58
N ARG A 69 -4.02 7.05 -18.19
CA ARG A 69 -3.78 7.58 -19.55
C ARG A 69 -4.64 6.86 -20.59
N ASN A 70 -4.90 5.58 -20.38
CA ASN A 70 -5.72 4.75 -21.28
C ASN A 70 -7.24 4.95 -21.07
N GLY A 71 -7.65 5.98 -20.31
CA GLY A 71 -9.07 6.29 -20.08
C GLY A 71 -9.71 5.48 -18.94
N GLY A 72 -8.93 4.78 -18.12
CA GLY A 72 -9.43 4.11 -16.93
C GLY A 72 -9.97 5.10 -15.90
N SER A 73 -11.20 4.91 -15.42
CA SER A 73 -11.75 5.60 -14.26
C SER A 73 -11.20 4.96 -12.98
N GLY A 74 -10.61 5.76 -12.08
CA GLY A 74 -9.99 5.28 -10.84
C GLY A 74 -10.99 4.58 -9.91
N GLN A 75 -10.53 3.53 -9.21
CA GLN A 75 -11.24 2.87 -8.11
C GLN A 75 -11.26 3.71 -6.84
#